data_AF-A0AAW1WS27-F1
#
_entry.id   AF-A0AAW1WS27-F1
#
_cell.length_a   1.000
_cell.length_b   1.000
_cell.length_c   1.000
_cell.angle_alpha   90.00
_cell.angle_beta   90.00
_cell.angle_gamma   90.00
#
_symmetry.space_group_name_H-M   'P 1'
#
loop_
_entity.id
_entity.type
_entity.pdbx_description
1 polymer ?
#
loop_
_entity_poly.entity_id
_entity_poly.type
_entity_poly.pdbx_seq_one_letter_code
_entity_poly.pdbx_strand_id
1 'polypeptide(L)' 'MILVAIVAEMMEEYTALLARILEHIFQTAPFPRRIRFLILRNLPFVSGYPLPLPPPPPPPLIRAPAAYGL' A
#
# COMPACT_ATOMS: atom_id res chain seq x y z
N MET A 1 4.59 26.81 -26.90
CA MET A 1 4.67 25.34 -26.73
C MET A 1 6.06 24.76 -26.94
N ILE A 2 6.96 25.42 -27.69
CA ILE A 2 8.32 24.93 -27.96
C ILE A 2 9.20 24.71 -26.70
N LEU A 3 9.09 25.59 -25.69
CA LEU A 3 9.83 25.45 -24.43
C LEU A 3 9.52 24.12 -23.72
N VAL A 4 8.26 23.69 -23.75
CA VAL A 4 7.82 22.44 -23.12
C VAL A 4 8.43 21.24 -23.84
N ALA A 5 8.53 21.28 -25.17
CA ALA A 5 9.15 20.22 -25.96
C ALA A 5 10.65 20.08 -25.64
N ILE A 6 11.36 21.22 -25.54
CA ILE A 6 12.78 21.23 -25.18
C ILE A 6 12.99 20.69 -23.75
N VAL A 7 12.16 21.12 -22.79
CA VAL A 7 12.23 20.60 -21.42
C VAL A 7 11.91 19.10 -21.38
N ALA A 8 10.94 18.63 -22.16
CA ALA A 8 10.60 17.21 -22.22
C ALA A 8 11.75 16.35 -22.77
N GLU A 9 12.40 16.81 -23.84
CA GLU A 9 13.57 16.16 -24.44
C GLU A 9 14.73 16.07 -23.44
N MET A 10 15.02 17.17 -22.72
CA MET A 10 16.04 17.17 -21.66
C MET A 10 15.67 16.26 -20.48
N MET A 11 14.38 16.19 -20.13
CA MET A 11 13.89 15.31 -19.06
C MET A 11 14.00 13.84 -19.44
N GLU A 12 13.85 13.47 -20.71
CA GLU A 12 13.98 12.08 -21.17
C GLU A 12 15.40 11.55 -20.94
N GLU A 13 16.42 12.31 -21.34
CA GLU A 13 17.82 11.93 -21.12
C GLU A 13 18.18 11.90 -19.63
N TYR A 14 17.73 12.90 -18.87
CA TYR A 14 17.94 12.95 -17.43
C TYR A 14 17.29 11.78 -16.69
N THR A 15 16.04 11.45 -17.04
CA THR A 15 15.31 10.34 -16.41
C THR A 15 15.88 8.98 -16.78
N ALA A 16 16.42 8.81 -18.00
CA ALA A 16 17.12 7.59 -18.39
C ALA A 16 18.38 7.34 -17.56
N LEU A 17 19.19 8.38 -17.30
CA LEU A 17 20.35 8.29 -16.42
C LEU A 17 19.92 8.04 -14.97
N LEU A 18 18.91 8.78 -14.50
CA LEU A 18 18.37 8.63 -13.16
C LEU A 18 17.84 7.21 -12.91
N ALA A 19 17.17 6.60 -13.89
CA ALA A 19 16.66 5.24 -13.80
C ALA A 19 17.78 4.21 -13.59
N ARG A 20 18.89 4.33 -14.33
CA ARG A 20 20.06 3.44 -14.18
C ARG A 20 20.72 3.59 -12.81
N ILE A 21 20.81 4.83 -12.31
CA ILE A 21 21.35 5.11 -10.98
C ILE A 21 20.42 4.51 -9.90
N LEU A 22 19.11 4.71 -10.02
CA LEU A 22 18.13 4.12 -9.11
C LEU A 22 18.19 2.59 -9.13
N GLU A 23 18.28 2.00 -10.31
CA GLU A 23 18.42 0.55 -10.47
C GLU A 23 19.67 0.04 -9.77
N HIS A 24 20.81 0.71 -9.93
CA HIS A 24 22.04 0.34 -9.24
C HIS A 24 21.90 0.46 -7.70
N ILE A 25 21.24 1.51 -7.21
CA ILE A 25 20.96 1.70 -5.78
C ILE A 25 20.03 0.59 -5.25
N PHE A 26 19.02 0.20 -6.04
CA PHE A 26 18.08 -0.87 -5.69
C PHE A 26 18.72 -2.26 -5.72
N GLN A 27 19.70 -2.47 -6.60
CA GLN A 27 20.44 -3.73 -6.68
C GLN A 27 21.48 -3.85 -5.57
N THR A 28 22.13 -2.75 -5.19
CA THR A 28 23.20 -2.74 -4.18
C THR A 28 22.69 -2.73 -2.73
N ALA A 29 21.51 -2.16 -2.48
CA ALA A 29 20.86 -2.23 -1.19
C ALA A 29 19.51 -2.94 -1.33
N PRO A 30 19.27 -4.08 -0.63
CA PRO A 30 17.95 -4.68 -0.63
C PRO A 30 17.00 -3.66 -0.02
N PHE A 31 16.12 -3.09 -0.85
CA PHE A 31 15.12 -2.13 -0.41
C PHE A 31 14.48 -2.68 0.86
N PRO A 32 14.62 -2.01 2.02
CA PRO A 32 14.15 -2.57 3.27
C PRO A 32 12.68 -2.91 3.06
N ARG A 33 12.29 -4.19 3.18
CA ARG A 33 10.90 -4.64 2.98
C ARG A 33 9.89 -3.73 3.69
N ARG A 34 10.33 -3.10 4.79
CA ARG A 34 9.63 -2.04 5.54
C ARG A 34 9.33 -0.79 4.72
N ILE A 35 10.27 -0.23 3.94
CA ILE A 35 10.04 0.96 3.10
C ILE A 35 9.09 0.62 1.95
N ARG A 36 9.27 -0.54 1.30
CA ARG A 36 8.35 -0.97 0.24
C ARG A 36 6.91 -1.11 0.75
N PHE A 37 6.75 -1.65 1.95
CA PHE A 37 5.45 -1.73 2.62
C PHE A 37 4.89 -0.35 3.00
N LEU A 38 5.74 0.56 3.50
CA LEU A 38 5.34 1.92 3.82
C LEU A 38 4.90 2.71 2.59
N ILE A 39 5.60 2.57 1.46
CA ILE A 39 5.20 3.21 0.19
C ILE A 39 3.83 2.68 -0.22
N LEU A 40 3.65 1.35 -0.28
CA LEU A 40 2.37 0.71 -0.64
C LEU A 40 1.21 1.11 0.30
N ARG A 41 1.46 1.27 1.60
CA ARG A 41 0.44 1.70 2.58
C ARG A 41 0.05 3.17 2.40
N ASN A 42 0.97 4.03 1.99
CA ASN A 42 0.72 5.47 1.84
C ASN A 42 0.29 5.86 0.42
N LEU A 43 0.19 4.90 -0.52
CA LEU A 43 -0.33 5.17 -1.85
C LEU A 43 -1.84 5.53 -1.74
N PRO A 44 -2.26 6.71 -2.24
CA PRO A 44 -3.64 7.18 -2.14
C PRO A 44 -4.65 6.28 -2.87
N PHE A 45 -4.17 5.36 -3.71
CA PHE A 45 -4.98 4.37 -4.42
C PHE A 45 -5.35 3.13 -3.59
N VAL A 46 -4.68 2.87 -2.46
CA VAL A 46 -4.99 1.72 -1.58
C VAL A 46 -6.02 2.10 -0.49
N SER A 47 -6.25 3.39 -0.28
CA SER A 47 -7.26 3.89 0.66
C SER A 47 -8.72 3.55 0.28
N GLY A 48 -8.93 2.85 -0.84
CA GLY A 48 -10.25 2.41 -1.33
C GLY A 48 -10.68 1.00 -0.93
N TYR A 49 -9.88 0.22 -0.18
CA TYR A 49 -10.34 -1.06 0.37
C TYR A 49 -10.90 -0.89 1.79
N PRO A 50 -12.05 -1.53 2.08
CA PRO A 50 -13.06 -1.03 3.00
C PRO A 50 -12.59 -1.08 4.45
N LEU A 51 -13.12 -0.16 5.26
CA LEU A 51 -13.06 -0.23 6.71
C LEU A 51 -13.26 -1.69 7.18
N PRO A 52 -12.55 -2.13 8.24
CA PRO A 52 -12.89 -3.38 8.91
C PRO A 52 -14.39 -3.33 9.23
N LEU A 53 -15.17 -4.19 8.56
CA LEU A 53 -16.58 -4.37 8.87
C LEU A 53 -16.69 -4.60 10.38
N PRO A 54 -17.64 -3.94 11.07
CA PRO A 54 -17.84 -4.19 12.48
C PRO A 54 -18.02 -5.70 12.72
N PRO A 55 -17.46 -6.25 13.80
CA PRO A 55 -17.59 -7.67 14.09
C PRO A 55 -19.07 -8.07 14.08
N PRO A 56 -19.40 -9.26 13.54
CA PRO A 56 -20.78 -9.72 13.50
C PRO A 56 -21.37 -9.74 14.92
N PRO A 57 -22.65 -9.37 15.10
CA PRO A 57 -23.29 -9.40 16.41
C PRO A 57 -23.21 -10.80 17.01
N PRO A 58 -22.98 -10.93 18.32
CA PRO A 58 -22.95 -12.23 18.97
C PRO A 58 -24.27 -12.97 18.76
N PRO A 59 -24.24 -14.30 18.53
CA PRO A 59 -25.45 -15.08 18.35
C PRO A 59 -26.34 -14.94 19.59
N PRO A 60 -27.69 -14.87 19.42
CA PRO A 60 -28.59 -14.80 20.55
C PRO A 60 -28.36 -16.03 21.43
N LEU A 61 -27.92 -15.81 22.67
CA LEU A 61 -27.94 -16.84 23.69
C LEU A 61 -29.41 -17.14 23.97
N ILE A 62 -29.98 -18.08 23.21
CA ILE A 62 -31.19 -18.78 23.61
C ILE A 62 -30.85 -19.37 24.97
N ARG A 63 -31.34 -18.69 26.01
CA ARG A 63 -31.26 -19.09 27.40
C ARG A 63 -31.83 -20.50 27.49
N ALA A 64 -30.96 -21.50 27.48
CA ALA A 64 -31.33 -22.86 27.83
C ALA A 64 -31.89 -22.83 29.26
N PRO A 65 -33.07 -23.43 29.52
CA PRO A 65 -33.60 -23.46 30.86
C PRO A 65 -32.62 -24.22 31.75
N ALA A 66 -32.31 -23.60 32.90
CA ALA A 66 -31.48 -24.18 33.94
C ALA A 66 -32.02 -25.57 34.27
N ALA A 67 -31.26 -26.60 33.93
CA ALA A 67 -31.45 -27.92 34.49
C ALA A 67 -31.12 -27.82 35.99
N TYR A 68 -32.17 -27.59 36.78
CA TYR A 68 -32.18 -27.83 38.22
C TYR A 68 -31.78 -29.28 38.47
N GLY A 69 -30.85 -29.48 39.41
CA GLY A 69 -30.38 -30.79 39.81
C GLY A 69 -31.42 -31.62 40.58
N LEU A 70 -31.23 -32.93 40.54
CA LEU A 70 -30.96 -33.85 41.65
C LEU A 70 -30.81 -35.28 41.08
#